data_AF-A0A554V6T3-F1
#
_entry.id   AF-A0A554V6T3-F1
#
_cell.length_a   1.000
_cell.length_b   1.000
_cell.length_c   1.000
_cell.angle_alpha   90.00
_cell.angle_beta   90.00
_cell.angle_gamma   90.00
#
_symmetry.space_group_name_H-M   'P 1'
#
loop_
_entity.id
_entity.type
_entity.pdbx_description
1 polymer ?
#
loop_
_entity_poly.entity_id
_entity_poly.type
_entity_poly.pdbx_seq_one_letter_code
_entity_poly.pdbx_strand_id
1 'polypeptide(L)'
;MVETLRKLLRARSDGVRRECCSRDVAFAGLIVRTVTDAEEPKKVPTGRDASSPFDEPTEQLSRPVAGRTIPETDDDLNPVPTEQLPVYRPREGEVPRPPSQPTEAYTAYTPPPTAVPPARVETVRTDTAPQVPAYSKRDLDPGLGRGTLDLGLLILRITVGGLFLFHGLQKLTGWWGGPGLDKMPDMVEHLGWKQPQISSVLLMVGEIGGGALLILGLATPLAAGAVLAVIIDAWLVRQAAAPGLQFTAPGGVEYETMLVAASASLILTGPGRIAVDGGRGWATRPYVGSFVVLLIAIAAAACMWIFMHGGNPFI
;
A
#
# COMPACT_ATOMS: atom_id res chain seq x y z
N MET A 1 34.73 15.60 49.67
CA MET A 1 34.51 16.76 48.77
C MET A 1 34.29 16.33 47.32
N VAL A 2 35.19 15.55 46.72
CA VAL A 2 35.08 15.09 45.31
C VAL A 2 33.85 14.20 45.05
N GLU A 3 33.53 13.29 45.97
CA GLU A 3 32.40 12.36 45.81
C GLU A 3 31.03 13.07 45.91
N THR A 4 30.96 14.14 46.72
CA THR A 4 29.77 14.98 46.84
C THR A 4 29.53 15.78 45.57
N LEU A 5 30.58 16.31 44.95
CA LEU A 5 30.51 17.03 43.69
C LEU A 5 30.08 16.11 42.53
N ARG A 6 30.58 14.86 42.52
CA ARG A 6 30.21 13.85 41.52
C ARG A 6 28.75 13.41 41.63
N LYS A 7 28.18 13.37 42.84
CA LYS A 7 26.75 13.09 43.06
C LYS A 7 25.86 14.26 42.62
N LEU A 8 26.28 15.50 42.88
CA LEU A 8 25.53 16.70 42.45
C LEU A 8 25.53 16.89 40.93
N LEU A 9 26.63 16.55 40.25
CA LEU A 9 26.71 16.61 38.79
C LEU A 9 25.85 15.53 38.12
N ARG A 10 25.77 14.32 38.69
CA ARG A 10 24.84 13.27 38.20
C ARG A 10 23.38 13.67 38.41
N ALA A 11 23.03 14.18 39.60
CA ALA A 11 21.67 14.64 39.88
C ALA A 11 21.22 15.78 38.95
N ARG A 12 22.14 16.71 38.59
CA ARG A 12 21.87 17.78 37.63
C ARG A 12 21.71 17.24 36.19
N SER A 13 22.53 16.28 35.79
CA SER A 13 22.45 15.63 34.47
C SER A 13 21.16 14.82 34.30
N ASP A 14 20.70 14.16 35.36
CA ASP A 14 19.47 13.37 35.34
C ASP A 14 18.21 14.24 35.42
N GLY A 15 18.28 15.40 36.09
CA GLY A 15 17.21 16.42 36.06
C GLY A 15 16.98 17.00 34.67
N VAL A 16 18.06 17.40 33.98
CA VAL A 16 18.00 17.95 32.62
C VAL A 16 17.48 16.92 31.60
N ARG A 17 17.88 15.65 31.72
CA ARG A 17 17.36 14.56 30.86
C ARG A 17 15.86 14.33 31.02
N ARG A 18 15.33 14.44 32.25
CA ARG A 18 13.89 14.27 32.52
C ARG A 18 13.06 15.45 32.01
N GLU A 19 13.59 16.68 32.08
CA GLU A 19 12.89 17.87 31.60
C GLU A 19 12.84 17.98 30.07
N CYS A 20 13.88 17.52 29.36
CA CYS A 20 13.85 17.42 27.88
C CYS A 20 12.86 16.34 27.41
N CYS A 21 12.91 15.15 28.00
CA CYS A 21 12.02 14.04 27.63
C CYS A 21 10.53 14.36 27.93
N SER A 22 10.25 15.15 28.97
CA SER A 22 8.88 15.57 29.31
C SER A 22 8.32 16.61 28.33
N ARG A 23 9.17 17.48 27.76
CA ARG A 23 8.75 18.51 26.79
C ARG A 23 8.41 17.95 25.41
N ASP A 24 9.14 16.95 24.95
CA ASP A 24 8.88 16.31 23.64
C ASP A 24 7.60 15.45 23.67
N VAL A 25 7.32 14.77 24.79
CA VAL A 25 6.06 14.04 24.99
C VAL A 25 4.87 14.99 25.19
N ALA A 26 5.09 16.14 25.84
CA ALA A 26 4.04 17.16 26.00
C ALA A 26 3.63 17.80 24.65
N PHE A 27 4.55 17.92 23.68
CA PHE A 27 4.24 18.52 22.38
C PHE A 27 3.46 17.54 21.47
N ALA A 28 3.80 16.25 21.50
CA ALA A 28 3.00 15.21 20.84
C ALA A 28 1.60 15.06 21.48
N GLY A 29 1.51 15.18 22.81
CA GLY A 29 0.21 15.18 23.54
C GLY A 29 -0.64 16.43 23.29
N LEU A 30 -0.03 17.58 22.99
CA LEU A 30 -0.75 18.83 22.71
C LEU A 30 -1.46 18.79 21.35
N ILE A 31 -0.85 18.17 20.33
CA ILE A 31 -1.46 18.02 18.99
C ILE A 31 -2.68 17.07 19.06
N VAL A 32 -2.62 16.03 19.89
CA VAL A 32 -3.76 15.13 20.12
C VAL A 32 -4.87 15.84 20.91
N ARG A 33 -4.53 16.67 21.91
CA ARG A 33 -5.52 17.43 22.70
C ARG A 33 -6.26 18.49 21.89
N THR A 34 -5.60 19.17 20.95
CA THR A 34 -6.24 20.23 20.14
C THR A 34 -7.30 19.70 19.14
N VAL A 35 -7.37 18.39 18.92
CA VAL A 35 -8.40 17.76 18.07
C VAL A 35 -9.59 17.24 18.90
N THR A 36 -9.45 17.16 20.22
CA THR A 36 -10.53 16.72 21.13
C THR A 36 -11.31 17.86 21.80
N ASP A 37 -10.86 19.13 21.69
CA ASP A 37 -11.49 20.27 22.37
C ASP A 37 -12.40 21.10 21.43
N ALA A 38 -13.26 20.43 20.66
CA ALA A 38 -14.37 21.06 19.95
C ALA A 38 -15.71 20.54 20.51
N GLU A 39 -16.35 21.40 21.29
CA GLU A 39 -17.75 21.38 21.77
C GLU A 39 -18.19 20.26 22.74
N GLU A 40 -18.15 20.57 24.04
CA GLU A 40 -19.11 20.05 25.03
C GLU A 40 -20.42 20.87 24.95
N PRO A 41 -21.58 20.27 24.62
CA PRO A 41 -22.86 20.89 24.92
C PRO A 41 -23.28 20.59 26.37
N LYS A 42 -23.53 21.68 27.09
CA LYS A 42 -24.09 21.79 28.45
C LYS A 42 -25.22 20.78 28.75
N LYS A 43 -25.03 19.93 29.76
CA LYS A 43 -26.05 18.98 30.27
C LYS A 43 -27.29 19.72 30.80
N VAL A 44 -28.45 19.41 30.20
CA VAL A 44 -29.79 19.67 30.76
C VAL A 44 -30.26 18.38 31.44
N PRO A 45 -30.78 18.40 32.69
CA PRO A 45 -31.15 17.17 33.40
C PRO A 45 -32.59 16.78 33.04
N THR A 46 -32.78 15.72 32.27
CA THR A 46 -34.07 15.05 32.09
C THR A 46 -33.89 13.55 32.12
N GLY A 47 -34.52 12.90 33.10
CA GLY A 47 -34.29 11.51 33.45
C GLY A 47 -34.72 10.49 32.40
N ARG A 48 -33.93 9.43 32.32
CA ARG A 48 -34.29 7.99 32.40
C ARG A 48 -32.98 7.24 32.17
N ASP A 49 -32.69 6.27 33.04
CA ASP A 49 -31.55 5.38 32.87
C ASP A 49 -31.71 4.62 31.55
N ALA A 50 -30.73 4.75 30.66
CA ALA A 50 -30.68 3.96 29.43
C ALA A 50 -30.18 2.56 29.79
N SER A 51 -31.06 1.55 29.74
CA SER A 51 -30.64 0.17 29.86
C SER A 51 -29.79 -0.23 28.65
N SER A 52 -28.72 -0.97 28.92
CA SER A 52 -27.90 -1.60 27.88
C SER A 52 -28.75 -2.65 27.14
N PRO A 53 -28.58 -2.83 25.82
CA PRO A 53 -29.27 -3.87 25.03
C PRO A 53 -29.01 -5.32 25.49
N PHE A 54 -28.23 -5.52 26.55
CA PHE A 54 -27.84 -6.83 27.09
C PHE A 54 -28.37 -7.11 28.51
N ASP A 55 -29.16 -6.21 29.10
CA ASP A 55 -29.55 -6.27 30.53
C ASP A 55 -31.00 -6.75 30.80
N GLU A 56 -31.70 -7.37 29.86
CA GLU A 56 -32.98 -8.03 30.16
C GLU A 56 -32.89 -9.56 30.23
N PRO A 57 -33.58 -10.20 31.20
CA PRO A 57 -33.56 -11.64 31.39
C PRO A 57 -34.33 -12.34 30.26
N THR A 58 -33.87 -13.54 29.92
CA THR A 58 -34.34 -14.42 28.84
C THR A 58 -35.87 -14.64 28.84
N GLU A 59 -36.61 -13.75 28.21
CA GLU A 59 -38.03 -13.92 27.87
C GLU A 59 -38.13 -14.59 26.50
N GLN A 60 -38.40 -15.90 26.55
CA GLN A 60 -39.17 -16.70 25.58
C GLN A 60 -39.14 -16.27 24.10
N LEU A 61 -38.27 -16.94 23.34
CA LEU A 61 -38.39 -17.01 21.88
C LEU A 61 -39.78 -17.51 21.49
N SER A 62 -40.52 -16.66 20.77
CA SER A 62 -41.76 -17.04 20.10
C SER A 62 -41.47 -18.21 19.15
N ARG A 63 -42.12 -19.35 19.37
CA ARG A 63 -42.02 -20.53 18.49
C ARG A 63 -42.41 -20.13 17.06
N PRO A 64 -41.56 -20.38 16.05
CA PRO A 64 -41.99 -20.35 14.66
C PRO A 64 -43.04 -21.44 14.45
N VAL A 65 -44.15 -21.04 13.84
CA VAL A 65 -45.14 -21.95 13.25
C VAL A 65 -44.41 -22.94 12.34
N ALA A 66 -44.76 -24.21 12.50
CA ALA A 66 -44.26 -25.34 11.75
C ALA A 66 -44.17 -25.05 10.23
N GLY A 67 -43.02 -25.34 9.63
CA GLY A 67 -42.94 -25.34 8.17
C GLY A 67 -41.58 -25.48 7.50
N ARG A 68 -40.43 -25.34 8.17
CA ARG A 68 -39.11 -25.62 7.56
C ARG A 68 -38.03 -25.81 8.63
N THR A 69 -37.59 -27.06 8.80
CA THR A 69 -36.43 -27.46 9.60
C THR A 69 -35.14 -27.06 8.88
N ILE A 70 -34.21 -26.44 9.60
CA ILE A 70 -32.83 -26.21 9.15
C ILE A 70 -32.04 -27.47 9.52
N PRO A 71 -31.32 -28.11 8.58
CA PRO A 71 -30.62 -29.35 8.85
C PRO A 71 -29.41 -29.13 9.75
N GLU A 72 -29.23 -30.03 10.73
CA GLU A 72 -28.30 -29.87 11.86
C GLU A 72 -27.12 -30.86 11.82
N THR A 73 -27.02 -31.70 10.77
CA THR A 73 -25.95 -32.70 10.59
C THR A 73 -25.59 -32.93 9.12
N ASP A 74 -24.33 -33.31 8.84
CA ASP A 74 -23.79 -33.54 7.48
C ASP A 74 -24.50 -34.67 6.69
N ASP A 75 -25.34 -35.48 7.33
CA ASP A 75 -26.17 -36.52 6.68
C ASP A 75 -27.49 -35.99 6.08
N ASP A 76 -27.85 -34.72 6.30
CA ASP A 76 -29.04 -34.07 5.70
C ASP A 76 -28.74 -33.37 4.35
N LEU A 77 -27.52 -33.52 3.82
CA LEU A 77 -27.15 -33.06 2.47
C LEU A 77 -27.72 -34.03 1.42
N ASN A 78 -28.95 -33.77 1.00
CA ASN A 78 -29.47 -34.36 -0.23
C ASN A 78 -28.60 -33.86 -1.40
N PRO A 79 -27.98 -34.72 -2.23
CA PRO A 79 -27.17 -34.27 -3.35
C PRO A 79 -28.08 -33.55 -4.34
N VAL A 80 -27.91 -32.23 -4.46
CA VAL A 80 -28.57 -31.44 -5.49
C VAL A 80 -28.06 -31.92 -6.85
N PRO A 81 -28.93 -32.39 -7.76
CA PRO A 81 -28.51 -32.72 -9.12
C PRO A 81 -27.97 -31.47 -9.81
N THR A 82 -26.86 -31.59 -10.50
CA THR A 82 -26.17 -30.50 -11.22
C THR A 82 -26.91 -30.04 -12.50
N GLU A 83 -28.24 -30.14 -12.57
CA GLU A 83 -29.05 -29.84 -13.77
C GLU A 83 -30.05 -28.70 -13.57
N GLN A 84 -29.56 -27.50 -13.29
CA GLN A 84 -30.30 -26.27 -13.60
C GLN A 84 -29.43 -25.28 -14.37
N LEU A 85 -28.95 -25.74 -15.53
CA LEU A 85 -28.70 -24.83 -16.64
C LEU A 85 -30.07 -24.51 -17.27
N PRO A 86 -30.42 -23.24 -17.52
CA PRO A 86 -31.61 -22.94 -18.29
C PRO A 86 -31.44 -23.50 -19.70
N VAL A 87 -32.23 -24.51 -20.04
CA VAL A 87 -32.33 -25.03 -21.42
C VAL A 87 -32.89 -23.92 -22.29
N TYR A 88 -32.20 -23.61 -23.39
CA TYR A 88 -32.67 -22.67 -24.40
C TYR A 88 -34.07 -23.10 -24.90
N ARG A 89 -35.09 -22.29 -24.62
CA ARG A 89 -36.45 -22.47 -25.14
C ARG A 89 -36.57 -21.59 -26.40
N PRO A 90 -36.84 -22.15 -27.59
CA PRO A 90 -37.11 -21.36 -28.79
C PRO A 90 -38.32 -20.44 -28.55
N ARG A 91 -38.30 -19.22 -29.11
CA ARG A 91 -39.45 -18.31 -29.10
C ARG A 91 -40.62 -18.96 -29.85
N GLU A 92 -41.82 -18.84 -29.30
CA GLU A 92 -43.05 -19.13 -30.03
C GLU A 92 -43.10 -18.27 -31.30
N GLY A 93 -43.02 -18.93 -32.46
CA GLY A 93 -42.97 -18.31 -33.79
C GLY A 93 -41.92 -18.88 -34.74
N GLU A 94 -40.97 -19.69 -34.28
CA GLU A 94 -39.96 -20.30 -35.17
C GLU A 94 -40.54 -21.50 -35.93
N VAL A 95 -40.55 -21.43 -37.26
CA VAL A 95 -41.02 -22.51 -38.14
C VAL A 95 -40.00 -23.66 -38.14
N PRO A 96 -40.40 -24.93 -37.92
CA PRO A 96 -39.46 -26.06 -37.96
C PRO A 96 -38.83 -26.23 -39.34
N ARG A 97 -37.50 -26.25 -39.42
CA ARG A 97 -36.77 -26.71 -40.60
C ARG A 97 -37.00 -28.23 -40.74
N PRO A 98 -37.30 -28.77 -41.93
CA PRO A 98 -37.51 -30.21 -42.09
C PRO A 98 -36.22 -31.00 -41.77
N PRO A 99 -36.35 -32.23 -41.25
CA PRO A 99 -35.20 -33.06 -40.90
C PRO A 99 -34.36 -33.36 -42.15
N SER A 100 -33.05 -33.26 -42.02
CA SER A 100 -32.10 -33.74 -43.03
C SER A 100 -32.35 -35.22 -43.27
N GLN A 101 -32.77 -35.57 -44.50
CA GLN A 101 -32.88 -36.95 -44.92
C GLN A 101 -31.51 -37.64 -44.82
N PRO A 102 -31.45 -38.93 -44.43
CA PRO A 102 -30.23 -39.72 -44.57
C PRO A 102 -29.84 -39.72 -46.04
N THR A 103 -28.58 -39.40 -46.34
CA THR A 103 -28.04 -39.47 -47.70
C THR A 103 -28.15 -40.92 -48.16
N GLU A 104 -29.14 -41.21 -49.02
CA GLU A 104 -29.16 -42.46 -49.77
C GLU A 104 -27.85 -42.56 -50.55
N ALA A 105 -27.21 -43.71 -50.44
CA ALA A 105 -26.00 -44.04 -51.15
C ALA A 105 -26.21 -43.76 -52.65
N TYR A 106 -25.45 -42.80 -53.19
CA TYR A 106 -25.37 -42.60 -54.62
C TYR A 106 -24.86 -43.90 -55.25
N THR A 107 -25.77 -44.63 -55.88
CA THR A 107 -25.43 -45.63 -56.88
C THR A 107 -24.63 -44.92 -57.97
N ALA A 108 -23.44 -45.46 -58.27
CA ALA A 108 -22.54 -44.89 -59.26
C ALA A 108 -23.21 -44.85 -60.64
N TYR A 109 -23.65 -43.66 -61.06
CA TYR A 109 -23.93 -43.40 -62.47
C TYR A 109 -22.59 -43.24 -63.18
N THR A 110 -22.24 -44.18 -64.06
CA THR A 110 -21.11 -44.03 -64.98
C THR A 110 -21.64 -43.42 -66.28
N PRO A 111 -21.39 -42.13 -66.57
CA PRO A 111 -21.72 -41.57 -67.88
C PRO A 111 -20.82 -42.22 -68.96
N PRO A 112 -21.34 -42.41 -70.20
CA PRO A 112 -20.52 -42.84 -71.32
C PRO A 112 -19.42 -41.79 -71.63
N PRO A 113 -18.27 -42.19 -72.20
CA PRO A 113 -17.14 -41.29 -72.37
C PRO A 113 -17.42 -40.33 -73.53
N THR A 114 -18.02 -39.18 -73.25
CA THR A 114 -17.99 -38.01 -74.13
C THR A 114 -16.83 -37.12 -73.73
N ALA A 115 -15.97 -36.83 -74.71
CA ALA A 115 -14.75 -36.05 -74.56
C ALA A 115 -15.02 -34.68 -73.94
N VAL A 116 -14.57 -34.47 -72.71
CA VAL A 116 -14.57 -33.18 -72.03
C VAL A 116 -13.31 -32.42 -72.49
N PRO A 117 -13.43 -31.22 -73.11
CA PRO A 117 -12.25 -30.38 -73.37
C PRO A 117 -11.60 -30.00 -72.03
N PRO A 118 -10.27 -29.82 -71.94
CA PRO A 118 -9.61 -29.55 -70.67
C PRO A 118 -10.19 -28.28 -70.05
N ALA A 119 -10.90 -28.45 -68.93
CA ALA A 119 -11.39 -27.35 -68.13
C ALA A 119 -10.18 -26.53 -67.67
N ARG A 120 -10.18 -25.23 -67.99
CA ARG A 120 -9.26 -24.27 -67.41
C ARG A 120 -9.45 -24.33 -65.89
N VAL A 121 -8.45 -24.85 -65.18
CA VAL A 121 -8.38 -24.75 -63.73
C VAL A 121 -8.06 -23.30 -63.41
N GLU A 122 -9.11 -22.51 -63.17
CA GLU A 122 -8.95 -21.23 -62.50
C GLU A 122 -8.69 -21.55 -61.03
N THR A 123 -7.41 -21.54 -60.65
CA THR A 123 -7.02 -21.61 -59.24
C THR A 123 -7.55 -20.38 -58.54
N VAL A 124 -8.73 -20.49 -57.92
CA VAL A 124 -9.19 -19.48 -56.96
C VAL A 124 -8.21 -19.53 -55.81
N ARG A 125 -7.32 -18.55 -55.81
CA ARG A 125 -6.31 -18.35 -54.79
C ARG A 125 -7.03 -17.82 -53.54
N THR A 126 -7.43 -18.72 -52.65
CA THR A 126 -7.85 -18.36 -51.29
C THR A 126 -6.60 -18.02 -50.46
N ASP A 127 -5.95 -16.90 -50.79
CA ASP A 127 -4.81 -16.34 -50.03
C ASP A 127 -5.26 -15.65 -48.72
N THR A 128 -6.54 -15.68 -48.39
CA THR A 128 -7.05 -15.09 -47.14
C THR A 128 -7.49 -16.19 -46.19
N ALA A 129 -6.54 -16.69 -45.40
CA ALA A 129 -6.86 -17.39 -44.16
C ALA A 129 -7.84 -16.53 -43.34
N PRO A 130 -8.81 -17.12 -42.61
CA PRO A 130 -9.66 -16.37 -41.70
C PRO A 130 -8.76 -15.53 -40.79
N GLN A 131 -8.81 -14.21 -40.94
CA GLN A 131 -8.12 -13.31 -40.04
C GLN A 131 -8.86 -13.38 -38.71
N VAL A 132 -8.45 -14.31 -37.85
CA VAL A 132 -8.72 -14.19 -36.42
C VAL A 132 -8.16 -12.82 -36.06
N PRO A 133 -8.98 -11.84 -35.63
CA PRO A 133 -8.47 -10.53 -35.28
C PRO A 133 -7.39 -10.78 -34.25
N ALA A 134 -6.15 -10.41 -34.59
CA ALA A 134 -5.06 -10.48 -33.67
C ALA A 134 -5.50 -9.64 -32.47
N TYR A 135 -5.85 -10.28 -31.35
CA TYR A 135 -6.08 -9.58 -30.10
C TYR A 135 -4.77 -8.86 -29.80
N SER A 136 -4.74 -7.58 -30.16
CA SER A 136 -3.64 -6.71 -29.83
C SER A 136 -3.61 -6.71 -28.32
N LYS A 137 -2.45 -6.96 -27.70
CA LYS A 137 -2.28 -6.80 -26.25
C LYS A 137 -2.65 -5.40 -25.73
N ARG A 138 -3.04 -4.47 -26.62
CA ARG A 138 -3.58 -3.14 -26.32
C ARG A 138 -5.09 -3.12 -26.01
N ASP A 139 -5.84 -4.20 -26.29
CA ASP A 139 -7.29 -4.27 -26.06
C ASP A 139 -7.66 -4.95 -24.73
N LEU A 140 -6.67 -5.46 -24.00
CA LEU A 140 -6.80 -5.69 -22.56
C LEU A 140 -6.82 -4.31 -21.91
N ASP A 141 -8.02 -3.75 -21.75
CA ASP A 141 -8.25 -2.58 -20.93
C ASP A 141 -7.50 -2.77 -19.58
N PRO A 142 -6.45 -1.98 -19.29
CA PRO A 142 -5.79 -2.01 -17.99
C PRO A 142 -6.74 -1.56 -16.86
N GLY A 143 -7.95 -1.11 -17.20
CA GLY A 143 -8.97 -0.48 -16.36
C GLY A 143 -9.82 -1.38 -15.47
N LEU A 144 -9.45 -2.64 -15.23
CA LEU A 144 -10.06 -3.45 -14.15
C LEU A 144 -9.47 -3.15 -12.75
N GLY A 145 -8.72 -2.05 -12.60
CA GLY A 145 -8.38 -1.50 -11.30
C GLY A 145 -9.55 -0.69 -10.74
N ARG A 146 -9.78 -0.76 -9.42
CA ARG A 146 -10.69 0.18 -8.74
C ARG A 146 -10.32 1.60 -9.16
N GLY A 147 -11.26 2.37 -9.72
CA GLY A 147 -10.99 3.71 -10.27
C GLY A 147 -10.43 4.73 -9.28
N THR A 148 -10.35 4.37 -8.00
CA THR A 148 -9.82 5.18 -6.89
C THR A 148 -8.37 4.85 -6.51
N LEU A 149 -7.72 3.87 -7.14
CA LEU A 149 -6.34 3.48 -6.83
C LEU A 149 -5.37 4.65 -6.98
N ASP A 150 -5.45 5.37 -8.10
CA ASP A 150 -4.57 6.51 -8.38
C ASP A 150 -4.76 7.65 -7.37
N LEU A 151 -5.98 7.83 -6.89
CA LEU A 151 -6.28 8.79 -5.81
C LEU A 151 -5.68 8.33 -4.49
N GLY A 152 -5.78 7.04 -4.15
CA GLY A 152 -5.13 6.47 -2.97
C GLY A 152 -3.61 6.64 -2.98
N LEU A 153 -2.97 6.41 -4.13
CA LEU A 153 -1.53 6.63 -4.31
C LEU A 153 -1.15 8.11 -4.23
N LEU A 154 -2.01 9.02 -4.70
CA LEU A 154 -1.80 10.47 -4.54
C LEU A 154 -1.83 10.86 -3.06
N ILE A 155 -2.83 10.39 -2.31
CA ILE A 155 -2.96 10.66 -0.88
C ILE A 155 -1.73 10.11 -0.15
N LEU A 156 -1.34 8.87 -0.43
CA LEU A 156 -0.17 8.26 0.19
C LEU A 156 1.11 9.07 -0.07
N ARG A 157 1.31 9.55 -1.31
CA ARG A 157 2.46 10.39 -1.67
C ARG A 157 2.45 11.75 -0.99
N ILE A 158 1.31 12.43 -0.95
CA ILE A 158 1.20 13.74 -0.30
C ILE A 158 1.42 13.58 1.20
N THR A 159 0.85 12.56 1.82
CA THR A 159 1.02 12.31 3.26
C THR A 159 2.48 11.98 3.57
N VAL A 160 3.06 10.95 2.96
CA VAL A 160 4.46 10.56 3.21
C VAL A 160 5.40 11.70 2.83
N GLY A 161 5.32 12.20 1.59
CA GLY A 161 6.21 13.27 1.13
C GLY A 161 6.06 14.57 1.93
N GLY A 162 4.84 14.91 2.36
CA GLY A 162 4.55 16.06 3.21
C GLY A 162 5.16 15.94 4.60
N LEU A 163 5.06 14.77 5.23
CA LEU A 163 5.70 14.48 6.52
C LEU A 163 7.22 14.69 6.45
N PHE A 164 7.89 14.09 5.46
CA PHE A 164 9.34 14.22 5.31
C PHE A 164 9.76 15.63 4.92
N LEU A 165 9.00 16.31 4.04
CA LEU A 165 9.29 17.69 3.68
C LEU A 165 9.13 18.62 4.90
N PHE A 166 8.09 18.42 5.71
CA PHE A 166 7.88 19.18 6.94
C PHE A 166 9.03 18.97 7.92
N HIS A 167 9.40 17.71 8.21
CA HIS A 167 10.51 17.39 9.09
C HIS A 167 11.85 17.90 8.56
N GLY A 168 12.08 17.82 7.25
CA GLY A 168 13.27 18.36 6.61
C GLY A 168 13.35 19.88 6.72
N LEU A 169 12.22 20.58 6.53
CA LEU A 169 12.16 22.03 6.74
C LEU A 169 12.42 22.41 8.20
N GLN A 170 11.87 21.69 9.18
CA GLN A 170 12.20 21.91 10.59
C GLN A 170 13.71 21.78 10.85
N LYS A 171 14.36 20.78 10.24
CA LYS A 171 15.80 20.55 10.38
C LYS A 171 16.64 21.60 9.66
N LEU A 172 16.21 22.05 8.49
CA LEU A 172 16.94 23.03 7.68
C LEU A 172 16.75 24.47 8.19
N THR A 173 15.50 24.91 8.37
CA THR A 173 15.19 26.32 8.65
C THR A 173 14.95 26.61 10.13
N GLY A 174 14.76 25.57 10.96
CA GLY A 174 14.41 25.73 12.37
C GLY A 174 12.96 26.19 12.59
N TRP A 175 12.13 26.19 11.54
CA TRP A 175 10.71 26.51 11.68
C TRP A 175 10.00 25.51 12.59
N TRP A 176 8.88 25.92 13.18
CA TRP A 176 8.11 25.12 14.14
C TRP A 176 8.93 24.58 15.33
N GLY A 177 9.93 25.34 15.78
CA GLY A 177 10.79 24.94 16.89
C GLY A 177 11.80 23.84 16.54
N GLY A 178 12.07 23.62 15.25
CA GLY A 178 13.09 22.69 14.79
C GLY A 178 14.52 23.13 15.16
N PRO A 179 15.50 22.21 15.06
CA PRO A 179 16.89 22.50 15.46
C PRO A 179 17.53 23.61 14.60
N GLY A 180 17.17 23.65 13.30
CA GLY A 180 17.81 24.52 12.31
C GLY A 180 19.18 24.01 11.85
N LEU A 181 19.62 24.50 10.70
CA LEU A 181 20.83 24.04 10.00
C LEU A 181 22.08 24.01 10.90
N ASP A 182 22.26 25.04 11.73
CA ASP A 182 23.45 25.21 12.55
C ASP A 182 23.57 24.15 13.66
N LYS A 183 22.43 23.64 14.17
CA LYS A 183 22.41 22.69 15.30
C LYS A 183 22.29 21.23 14.85
N MET A 184 22.14 20.99 13.55
CA MET A 184 21.99 19.64 13.00
C MET A 184 23.20 18.75 13.27
N PRO A 185 24.46 19.18 13.03
CA PRO A 185 25.62 18.36 13.32
C PRO A 185 25.70 17.95 14.80
N ASP A 186 25.46 18.88 15.72
CA ASP A 186 25.48 18.61 17.16
C ASP A 186 24.39 17.60 17.56
N MET A 187 23.17 17.76 17.01
CA MET A 187 22.07 16.83 17.25
C MET A 187 22.41 15.42 16.77
N VAL A 188 22.95 15.30 15.55
CA VAL A 188 23.31 14.02 14.94
C VAL A 188 24.49 13.37 15.67
N GLU A 189 25.45 14.15 16.17
CA GLU A 189 26.51 13.66 17.04
C GLU A 189 25.96 13.11 18.37
N HIS A 190 24.99 13.79 19.00
CA HIS A 190 24.33 13.31 20.22
C HIS A 190 23.57 11.99 20.00
N LEU A 191 23.13 11.72 18.78
CA LEU A 191 22.50 10.45 18.40
C LEU A 191 23.52 9.32 18.15
N GLY A 192 24.82 9.57 18.26
CA GLY A 192 25.87 8.55 18.17
C GLY A 192 26.56 8.43 16.80
N TRP A 193 26.30 9.37 15.88
CA TRP A 193 26.92 9.35 14.56
C TRP A 193 28.38 9.84 14.60
N LYS A 194 29.27 9.11 13.93
CA LYS A 194 30.72 9.39 13.87
C LYS A 194 31.08 10.49 12.87
N GLN A 195 30.23 10.72 11.87
CA GLN A 195 30.44 11.69 10.79
C GLN A 195 29.27 12.68 10.69
N PRO A 196 29.03 13.49 11.74
CA PRO A 196 27.79 14.26 11.90
C PRO A 196 27.54 15.28 10.80
N GLN A 197 28.59 15.87 10.21
CA GLN A 197 28.44 16.85 9.13
C GLN A 197 27.87 16.22 7.86
N ILE A 198 28.44 15.09 7.43
CA ILE A 198 28.03 14.41 6.20
C ILE A 198 26.64 13.80 6.40
N SER A 199 26.38 13.17 7.55
CA SER A 199 25.08 12.54 7.81
C SER A 199 23.96 13.57 7.94
N SER A 200 24.23 14.73 8.53
CA SER A 200 23.24 15.82 8.59
C SER A 200 22.84 16.30 7.19
N VAL A 201 23.81 16.50 6.29
CA VAL A 201 23.52 16.93 4.91
C VAL A 201 22.72 15.87 4.17
N LEU A 202 23.13 14.60 4.24
CA LEU A 202 22.42 13.50 3.58
C LEU A 202 20.99 13.33 4.11
N LEU A 203 20.80 13.46 5.43
CA LEU A 203 19.48 13.45 6.07
C LEU A 203 18.60 14.57 5.52
N MET A 204 19.06 15.82 5.56
CA MET A 204 18.27 16.96 5.10
C MET A 204 17.95 16.88 3.59
N VAL A 205 18.92 16.49 2.77
CA VAL A 205 18.70 16.32 1.32
C VAL A 205 17.71 15.19 1.04
N GLY A 206 17.81 14.08 1.77
CA GLY A 206 16.89 12.95 1.65
C GLY A 206 15.45 13.32 2.04
N GLU A 207 15.28 14.03 3.15
CA GLU A 207 13.96 14.45 3.64
C GLU A 207 13.30 15.49 2.73
N ILE A 208 14.02 16.56 2.40
CA ILE A 208 13.47 17.68 1.62
C ILE A 208 13.36 17.28 0.15
N GLY A 209 14.44 16.75 -0.42
CA GLY A 209 14.48 16.34 -1.82
C GLY A 209 13.54 15.17 -2.08
N GLY A 210 13.64 14.11 -1.28
CA GLY A 210 12.75 12.94 -1.39
C GLY A 210 11.28 13.32 -1.15
N GLY A 211 11.00 14.11 -0.11
CA GLY A 211 9.63 14.56 0.20
C GLY A 211 9.02 15.41 -0.91
N ALA A 212 9.76 16.41 -1.42
CA ALA A 212 9.28 17.27 -2.51
C ALA A 212 9.05 16.48 -3.81
N LEU A 213 9.97 15.59 -4.19
CA LEU A 213 9.85 14.76 -5.38
C LEU A 213 8.66 13.77 -5.27
N LEU A 214 8.39 13.22 -4.08
CA LEU A 214 7.22 12.38 -3.82
C LEU A 214 5.91 13.13 -4.03
N ILE A 215 5.78 14.34 -3.47
CA ILE A 215 4.57 15.17 -3.61
C ILE A 215 4.30 15.46 -5.09
N LEU A 216 5.33 15.83 -5.84
CA LEU A 216 5.23 16.07 -7.28
C LEU A 216 4.95 14.78 -8.08
N GLY A 217 5.27 13.63 -7.52
CA GLY A 217 5.25 12.37 -8.25
C GLY A 217 6.28 12.33 -9.38
N LEU A 218 7.46 12.91 -9.13
CA LEU A 218 8.60 12.90 -10.04
C LEU A 218 9.59 11.82 -9.59
N ALA A 219 10.04 10.95 -10.50
CA ALA A 219 10.96 9.85 -10.20
C ALA A 219 10.58 9.06 -8.92
N THR A 220 9.28 8.76 -8.73
CA THR A 220 8.72 8.29 -7.46
C THR A 220 9.46 7.12 -6.81
N PRO A 221 9.89 6.05 -7.51
CA PRO A 221 10.64 4.97 -6.87
C PRO A 221 11.96 5.45 -6.25
N LEU A 222 12.69 6.35 -6.93
CA LEU A 222 13.95 6.91 -6.42
C LEU A 222 13.69 7.87 -5.24
N ALA A 223 12.68 8.73 -5.35
CA ALA A 223 12.28 9.64 -4.27
C ALA A 223 11.84 8.87 -3.01
N ALA A 224 10.99 7.85 -3.20
CA ALA A 224 10.57 6.94 -2.13
C ALA A 224 11.75 6.14 -1.56
N GLY A 225 12.73 5.77 -2.39
CA GLY A 225 13.97 5.13 -1.94
C GLY A 225 14.83 6.00 -1.04
N ALA A 226 14.98 7.29 -1.38
CA ALA A 226 15.69 8.25 -0.52
C ALA A 226 14.99 8.42 0.83
N VAL A 227 13.65 8.57 0.82
CA VAL A 227 12.84 8.63 2.04
C VAL A 227 12.93 7.34 2.85
N LEU A 228 12.88 6.19 2.19
CA LEU A 228 13.02 4.88 2.82
C LEU A 228 14.37 4.75 3.55
N ALA A 229 15.46 5.20 2.94
CA ALA A 229 16.77 5.13 3.58
C ALA A 229 16.81 5.99 4.86
N VAL A 230 16.31 7.22 4.78
CA VAL A 230 16.24 8.13 5.94
C VAL A 230 15.42 7.54 7.08
N ILE A 231 14.24 6.98 6.79
CA ILE A 231 13.36 6.46 7.83
C ILE A 231 13.88 5.16 8.44
N ILE A 232 14.64 4.35 7.70
CA ILE A 232 15.35 3.19 8.25
C ILE A 232 16.43 3.67 9.25
N ASP A 233 17.23 4.68 8.90
CA ASP A 233 18.22 5.21 9.83
C ASP A 233 17.57 5.81 11.08
N ALA A 234 16.45 6.52 10.94
CA ALA A 234 15.68 7.01 12.08
C ALA A 234 15.12 5.86 12.94
N TRP A 235 14.61 4.79 12.32
CA TRP A 235 14.17 3.57 13.00
C TRP A 235 15.32 2.95 13.81
N LEU A 236 16.51 2.86 13.22
CA LEU A 236 17.70 2.30 13.87
C LEU A 236 18.17 3.14 15.06
N VAL A 237 18.17 4.48 14.92
CA VAL A 237 18.48 5.39 16.04
C VAL A 237 17.52 5.17 17.21
N ARG A 238 16.22 5.08 16.94
CA ARG A 238 15.20 4.86 17.99
C ARG A 238 15.28 3.47 18.61
N GLN A 239 15.54 2.45 17.80
CA GLN A 239 15.77 1.09 18.28
C GLN A 239 17.03 1.01 19.15
N ALA A 240 18.10 1.74 18.80
CA ALA A 240 19.35 1.78 19.56
C ALA A 240 19.25 2.58 20.88
N ALA A 241 18.15 3.28 21.14
CA ALA A 241 18.01 4.12 22.32
C ALA A 241 17.98 3.32 23.65
N ALA A 242 17.58 2.04 23.60
CA ALA A 242 17.57 1.14 24.75
C ALA A 242 17.75 -0.32 24.31
N PRO A 243 18.36 -1.17 25.15
CA PRO A 243 18.60 -2.58 24.81
C PRO A 243 17.29 -3.36 24.68
N GLY A 244 17.28 -4.32 23.75
CA GLY A 244 16.08 -5.11 23.41
C GLY A 244 15.14 -4.41 22.41
N LEU A 245 14.14 -5.13 21.89
CA LEU A 245 13.24 -4.62 20.86
C LEU A 245 12.32 -3.52 21.41
N GLN A 246 12.43 -2.30 20.89
CA GLN A 246 11.70 -1.12 21.35
C GLN A 246 10.41 -0.90 20.55
N PHE A 247 9.69 -1.96 20.16
CA PHE A 247 8.53 -1.81 19.26
C PHE A 247 7.40 -1.01 19.92
N THR A 248 6.89 -1.49 21.06
CA THR A 248 5.76 -0.90 21.78
C THR A 248 6.15 0.06 22.91
N ALA A 249 7.44 0.38 23.04
CA ALA A 249 7.93 1.23 24.11
C ALA A 249 7.40 2.67 23.98
N PRO A 250 7.29 3.45 25.06
CA PRO A 250 7.06 4.89 24.96
C PRO A 250 8.19 5.51 24.14
N GLY A 251 7.87 6.06 22.98
CA GLY A 251 8.90 6.49 22.04
C GLY A 251 9.56 5.33 21.27
N GLY A 252 8.87 4.21 21.08
CA GLY A 252 9.28 3.05 20.31
C GLY A 252 9.09 3.18 18.79
N VAL A 253 9.40 2.12 18.05
CA VAL A 253 9.62 2.16 16.59
C VAL A 253 8.39 1.86 15.72
N GLU A 254 7.20 1.77 16.31
CA GLU A 254 5.94 1.50 15.59
C GLU A 254 5.68 2.48 14.44
N TYR A 255 5.84 3.78 14.70
CA TYR A 255 5.57 4.83 13.72
C TYR A 255 6.52 4.77 12.52
N GLU A 256 7.82 4.60 12.76
CA GLU A 256 8.82 4.45 11.71
C GLU A 256 8.58 3.16 10.93
N THR A 257 8.15 2.08 11.59
CA THR A 257 7.81 0.82 10.91
C THR A 257 6.68 1.03 9.90
N MET A 258 5.67 1.82 10.27
CA MET A 258 4.58 2.18 9.35
C MET A 258 5.08 3.04 8.19
N LEU A 259 5.96 4.00 8.43
CA LEU A 259 6.54 4.84 7.38
C LEU A 259 7.50 4.08 6.46
N VAL A 260 8.26 3.10 6.98
CA VAL A 260 9.07 2.15 6.19
C VAL A 260 8.15 1.36 5.25
N ALA A 261 7.07 0.78 5.77
CA ALA A 261 6.11 0.04 4.96
C ALA A 261 5.41 0.92 3.91
N ALA A 262 5.01 2.14 4.28
CA ALA A 262 4.43 3.11 3.36
C ALA A 262 5.40 3.49 2.24
N SER A 263 6.66 3.77 2.57
CA SER A 263 7.69 4.12 1.58
C SER A 263 8.02 2.94 0.66
N ALA A 264 8.15 1.73 1.21
CA ALA A 264 8.34 0.51 0.43
C ALA A 264 7.16 0.26 -0.52
N SER A 265 5.92 0.48 -0.06
CA SER A 265 4.74 0.36 -0.91
C SER A 265 4.76 1.37 -2.08
N LEU A 266 5.21 2.61 -1.86
CA LEU A 266 5.37 3.61 -2.93
C LEU A 266 6.45 3.23 -3.93
N ILE A 267 7.56 2.62 -3.49
CA ILE A 267 8.60 2.10 -4.39
C ILE A 267 8.01 1.03 -5.31
N LEU A 268 7.27 0.08 -4.74
CA LEU A 268 6.73 -1.08 -5.46
C LEU A 268 5.52 -0.74 -6.35
N THR A 269 4.68 0.19 -5.93
CA THR A 269 3.47 0.61 -6.67
C THR A 269 3.75 1.69 -7.71
N GLY A 270 4.81 2.49 -7.53
CA GLY A 270 5.19 3.57 -8.44
C GLY A 270 4.37 4.86 -8.27
N PRO A 271 4.40 5.79 -9.24
CA PRO A 271 3.82 7.13 -9.13
C PRO A 271 2.28 7.17 -9.22
N GLY A 272 1.63 6.17 -9.82
CA GLY A 272 0.22 6.27 -10.23
C GLY A 272 -0.01 7.25 -11.39
N ARG A 273 -1.26 7.36 -11.88
CA ARG A 273 -1.62 8.23 -13.01
C ARG A 273 -1.66 9.71 -12.67
N ILE A 274 -1.99 10.06 -11.41
CA ILE A 274 -2.07 11.46 -10.94
C ILE A 274 -0.69 11.90 -10.44
N ALA A 275 0.29 11.99 -11.34
CA ALA A 275 1.68 12.32 -11.03
C ALA A 275 2.33 13.06 -12.21
N VAL A 276 3.31 13.92 -11.94
CA VAL A 276 4.03 14.64 -13.00
C VAL A 276 4.72 13.68 -13.98
N ASP A 277 5.29 12.57 -13.48
CA ASP A 277 5.88 11.50 -14.30
C ASP A 277 4.92 10.34 -14.61
N GLY A 278 3.66 10.40 -14.18
CA GLY A 278 2.71 9.29 -14.28
C GLY A 278 2.42 8.83 -15.71
N GLY A 279 2.58 9.72 -16.70
CA GLY A 279 2.43 9.42 -18.11
C GLY A 279 3.70 8.86 -18.80
N ARG A 280 4.88 8.88 -18.15
CA ARG A 280 6.12 8.37 -18.77
C ARG A 280 6.27 6.87 -18.54
N GLY A 281 6.59 6.14 -19.61
CA GLY A 281 6.71 4.67 -19.61
C GLY A 281 7.76 4.08 -18.66
N TRP A 282 8.77 4.85 -18.25
CA TRP A 282 9.77 4.43 -17.26
C TRP A 282 9.20 4.26 -15.84
N ALA A 283 8.09 4.93 -15.53
CA ALA A 283 7.52 4.97 -14.20
C ALA A 283 6.30 4.04 -14.07
N THR A 284 5.70 3.63 -15.19
CA THR A 284 4.54 2.74 -15.24
C THR A 284 4.89 1.26 -15.46
N ARG A 285 6.18 0.92 -15.69
CA ARG A 285 6.65 -0.49 -15.83
C ARG A 285 7.71 -0.89 -14.79
N PRO A 286 7.38 -0.91 -13.48
CA PRO A 286 8.36 -1.05 -12.41
C PRO A 286 8.81 -2.48 -12.08
N TYR A 287 8.61 -3.51 -12.90
CA TYR A 287 8.73 -4.89 -12.41
C TYR A 287 10.12 -5.24 -11.84
N VAL A 288 11.20 -4.98 -12.57
CA VAL A 288 12.57 -5.22 -12.07
C VAL A 288 13.17 -3.95 -11.46
N GLY A 289 12.87 -2.79 -12.05
CA GLY A 289 13.45 -1.51 -11.63
C GLY A 289 13.11 -1.13 -10.18
N SER A 290 11.83 -1.23 -9.79
CA SER A 290 11.43 -0.86 -8.42
C SER A 290 11.96 -1.81 -7.37
N PHE A 291 12.03 -3.11 -7.67
CA PHE A 291 12.64 -4.06 -6.75
C PHE A 291 14.14 -3.79 -6.56
N VAL A 292 14.85 -3.49 -7.64
CA VAL A 292 16.26 -3.07 -7.57
C VAL A 292 16.42 -1.79 -6.76
N VAL A 293 15.56 -0.78 -6.96
CA VAL A 293 15.58 0.47 -6.19
C VAL A 293 15.30 0.22 -4.71
N LEU A 294 14.35 -0.66 -4.38
CA LEU A 294 14.08 -1.05 -3.00
C LEU A 294 15.31 -1.66 -2.33
N LEU A 295 15.98 -2.60 -3.01
CA LEU A 295 17.21 -3.21 -2.49
C LEU A 295 18.34 -2.20 -2.34
N ILE A 296 18.51 -1.29 -3.31
CA ILE A 296 19.52 -0.24 -3.25
C ILE A 296 19.24 0.70 -2.07
N ALA A 297 17.99 1.09 -1.83
CA ALA A 297 17.63 1.95 -0.71
C ALA A 297 17.93 1.30 0.65
N ILE A 298 17.57 0.03 0.80
CA ILE A 298 17.88 -0.74 2.03
C ILE A 298 19.40 -0.88 2.20
N ALA A 299 20.13 -1.20 1.12
CA ALA A 299 21.58 -1.30 1.15
C ALA A 299 22.24 0.05 1.48
N ALA A 300 21.71 1.16 0.95
CA ALA A 300 22.20 2.50 1.25
C ALA A 300 22.04 2.84 2.73
N ALA A 301 20.88 2.56 3.33
CA ALA A 301 20.66 2.74 4.77
C ALA A 301 21.58 1.85 5.61
N ALA A 302 21.74 0.57 5.25
CA ALA A 302 22.65 -0.33 5.94
C ALA A 302 24.10 0.16 5.86
N CYS A 303 24.56 0.60 4.68
CA CYS A 303 25.88 1.19 4.50
C CYS A 303 26.03 2.47 5.34
N MET A 304 25.05 3.35 5.31
CA MET A 304 25.01 4.58 6.10
C MET A 304 25.19 4.27 7.59
N TRP A 305 24.38 3.35 8.12
CA TRP A 305 24.47 2.90 9.51
C TRP A 305 25.84 2.30 9.84
N ILE A 306 26.32 1.33 9.05
CA ILE A 306 27.57 0.61 9.35
C ILE A 306 28.79 1.55 9.29
N PHE A 307 28.89 2.38 8.25
CA PHE A 307 30.08 3.20 8.03
C PHE A 307 30.06 4.52 8.80
N MET A 308 28.89 5.15 8.97
CA MET A 308 28.80 6.48 9.56
C MET A 308 28.33 6.49 11.01
N HIS A 309 27.56 5.49 11.45
CA HIS A 309 27.20 5.32 12.86
C HIS A 309 28.08 4.27 13.53
N GLY A 310 28.17 3.08 12.95
CA GLY A 310 29.01 1.97 13.40
C GLY A 310 28.67 1.44 14.80
N GLY A 311 27.42 1.58 15.23
CA GLY A 311 26.88 1.02 16.48
C GLY A 311 26.01 -0.21 16.21
N ASN A 312 25.81 -1.06 17.22
CA ASN A 312 24.83 -2.15 17.15
C ASN A 312 23.48 -1.65 17.66
N PRO A 313 22.39 -1.71 16.87
CA PRO A 313 21.10 -1.17 17.29
C PRO A 313 20.37 -1.99 18.38
N PHE A 314 20.90 -3.16 18.78
CA PHE A 314 20.24 -4.06 19.74
C PHE A 314 20.99 -4.24 21.07
N ILE A 315 22.15 -3.61 21.24
CA ILE A 315 23.01 -3.73 22.42
C ILE A 315 23.20 -2.34 23.02
#